data_AF-A0A2M8K2K6-F1
#
_entry.id   AF-A0A2M8K2K6-F1
#
_cell.length_a   1.000
_cell.length_b   1.000
_cell.length_c   1.000
_cell.angle_alpha   90.00
_cell.angle_beta   90.00
_cell.angle_gamma   90.00
#
_symmetry.space_group_name_H-M   'P 1'
#
loop_
_entity.id
_entity.type
_entity.pdbx_description
1 polymer ?
#
loop_
_entity_poly.entity_id
_entity_poly.type
_entity_poly.pdbx_seq_one_letter_code
_entity_poly.pdbx_strand_id
1 'polypeptide(L)'
;MSISNLIVHEIQKHEGERKAILIARPNENPVDGQAEALSAQVTNLFNRSGMNTGRFVNPQGSEEGAQLPALLFKNFKNDTFVDFAGFTKDCAAEFLKYLEPVEEAEGGLLWFNHYELHDTHFLYIVMLKRKKGIGLGADLSLSQIEQIEMEKLHMSLRINLTAWQAGDEGRYISFRFGRAPKFESEYFTQFIGCDEPKVAAKETRKLVDLTAAFCQSEGFPSKQANEFKKVVSEHCQAKAQDREPLAIKDIASQVESRFSVEQANKFLEIADSDSFKMEKEIFVEKAALKKLTRLSGSSRALTISFDSELLAESIVFNADSGTLTIKDLPKSLLKQLQAMSN
;
A
#
# COMPACT_ATOMS: atom_id res chain seq x y z
N MET A 1 -4.06 11.50 13.63
CA MET A 1 -3.74 10.15 14.16
C MET A 1 -3.61 10.28 15.66
N SER A 2 -4.40 9.52 16.41
CA SER A 2 -4.34 9.43 17.87
C SER A 2 -3.86 8.04 18.27
N ILE A 3 -2.78 7.92 19.04
CA ILE A 3 -2.28 6.63 19.51
C ILE A 3 -3.13 6.18 20.70
N SER A 4 -3.83 5.06 20.55
CA SER A 4 -4.61 4.45 21.63
C SER A 4 -3.77 3.50 22.47
N ASN A 5 -2.98 2.65 21.82
CA ASN A 5 -2.10 1.69 22.50
C ASN A 5 -0.76 1.55 21.76
N LEU A 6 0.30 1.32 22.52
CA LEU A 6 1.63 1.11 21.97
C LEU A 6 2.40 0.12 22.82
N ILE A 7 3.06 -0.85 22.20
CA ILE A 7 3.98 -1.74 22.92
C ILE A 7 5.06 -2.28 21.99
N VAL A 8 6.25 -2.45 22.53
CA VAL A 8 7.39 -3.05 21.83
C VAL A 8 7.87 -4.27 22.58
N HIS A 9 7.97 -5.39 21.87
CA HIS A 9 8.60 -6.62 22.34
C HIS A 9 9.93 -6.82 21.61
N GLU A 10 10.87 -7.50 22.24
CA GLU A 10 12.13 -7.86 21.61
C GLU A 10 12.19 -9.36 21.37
N ILE A 11 12.68 -9.73 20.20
CA ILE A 11 12.94 -11.11 19.82
C ILE A 11 14.43 -11.22 19.53
N GLN A 12 15.11 -12.09 20.27
CA GLN A 12 16.54 -12.33 20.09
C GLN A 12 16.71 -13.67 19.37
N LYS A 13 17.25 -13.61 18.15
CA LYS A 13 17.61 -14.76 17.32
C LYS A 13 18.71 -14.30 16.39
N HIS A 14 19.84 -15.00 16.37
CA HIS A 14 20.91 -14.78 15.41
C HIS A 14 20.79 -15.71 14.20
N GLU A 15 21.40 -15.32 13.08
CA GLU A 15 21.46 -16.16 11.88
C GLU A 15 22.08 -17.53 12.21
N GLY A 16 21.44 -18.61 11.75
CA GLY A 16 21.84 -19.99 12.05
C GLY A 16 21.34 -20.55 13.38
N GLU A 17 20.76 -19.72 14.26
CA GLU A 17 20.09 -20.20 15.47
C GLU A 17 18.65 -20.65 15.16
N ARG A 18 18.26 -21.81 15.69
CA ARG A 18 16.89 -22.33 15.56
C ARG A 18 15.93 -21.85 16.65
N LYS A 19 16.46 -21.35 17.78
CA LYS A 19 15.63 -20.90 18.91
C LYS A 19 15.65 -19.39 18.98
N ALA A 20 14.51 -18.80 19.30
CA ALA A 20 14.40 -17.38 19.56
C ALA A 20 14.03 -17.14 21.04
N ILE A 21 14.54 -16.05 21.62
CA ILE A 21 14.15 -15.60 22.97
C ILE A 21 13.20 -14.41 22.82
N LEU A 22 11.98 -14.54 23.34
CA LEU A 22 11.03 -13.44 23.44
C LEU A 22 11.24 -12.69 24.76
N ILE A 23 11.64 -11.42 24.68
CA ILE A 23 11.62 -10.46 25.78
C ILE A 23 10.34 -9.64 25.65
N ALA A 24 9.29 -10.16 26.26
CA ALA A 24 7.99 -9.52 26.32
C ALA A 24 7.96 -8.40 27.37
N ARG A 25 7.65 -7.18 26.93
CA ARG A 25 7.40 -6.05 27.84
C ARG A 25 6.11 -6.30 28.65
N PRO A 26 6.12 -6.08 29.98
CA PRO A 26 4.97 -6.43 30.81
C PRO A 26 3.75 -5.52 30.60
N ASN A 27 4.00 -4.23 30.35
CA ASN A 27 2.98 -3.17 30.22
C ASN A 27 3.20 -2.36 28.93
N GLU A 28 2.19 -1.58 28.53
CA GLU A 28 2.23 -0.67 27.37
C GLU A 28 3.26 0.45 27.50
N ASN A 29 3.75 0.94 26.37
CA ASN A 29 4.69 2.06 26.28
C ASN A 29 3.92 3.33 26.61
N PRO A 30 4.53 4.26 27.38
CA PRO A 30 3.91 5.57 27.54
C PRO A 30 3.77 6.21 26.16
N VAL A 31 2.63 6.83 25.91
CA VAL A 31 2.40 7.63 24.70
C VAL A 31 2.95 9.03 24.99
N ASP A 32 4.26 9.16 24.86
CA ASP A 32 5.00 10.42 24.98
C ASP A 32 5.45 10.95 23.61
N GLY A 33 6.12 12.11 23.59
CA GLY A 33 6.57 12.72 22.34
C GLY A 33 7.56 11.84 21.53
N GLN A 34 8.28 10.92 22.16
CA GLN A 34 9.17 9.97 21.46
C GLN A 34 8.36 8.85 20.81
N ALA A 35 7.35 8.34 21.51
CA ALA A 35 6.40 7.38 20.96
C ALA A 35 5.64 7.94 19.74
N GLU A 36 5.18 9.19 19.83
CA GLU A 36 4.54 9.89 18.72
C GLU A 36 5.49 10.09 17.53
N ALA A 37 6.72 10.54 17.80
CA ALA A 37 7.74 10.72 16.76
C ALA A 37 8.09 9.40 16.06
N LEU A 38 8.21 8.31 16.82
CA LEU A 38 8.44 6.96 16.29
C LEU A 38 7.27 6.51 15.41
N SER A 39 6.03 6.62 15.90
CA SER A 39 4.84 6.23 15.14
C SER A 39 4.69 7.06 13.86
N ALA A 40 4.97 8.36 13.90
CA ALA A 40 4.99 9.22 12.72
C ALA A 40 6.05 8.80 11.70
N GLN A 41 7.26 8.44 12.14
CA GLN A 41 8.33 7.94 11.26
C GLN A 41 7.96 6.61 10.61
N VAL A 42 7.47 5.64 11.39
CA VAL A 42 7.00 4.34 10.89
C VAL A 42 5.88 4.53 9.88
N THR A 43 4.88 5.36 10.20
CA THR A 43 3.77 5.69 9.29
C THR A 43 4.29 6.33 7.99
N ASN A 44 5.24 7.26 8.09
CA ASN A 44 5.81 7.89 6.91
C ASN A 44 6.54 6.87 6.03
N LEU A 45 7.36 6.01 6.63
CA LEU A 45 8.05 4.94 5.91
C LEU A 45 7.06 3.98 5.27
N PHE A 46 6.04 3.53 5.99
CA PHE A 46 5.01 2.60 5.52
C PHE A 46 4.33 3.11 4.24
N ASN A 47 4.11 4.42 4.16
CA ASN A 47 3.33 5.05 3.10
C ASN A 47 4.12 5.52 1.86
N ARG A 48 5.44 5.29 1.74
CA ARG A 48 6.29 5.90 0.68
C ARG A 48 6.07 5.45 -0.79
N SER A 49 5.51 4.26 -1.08
CA SER A 49 5.10 3.72 -2.41
C SER A 49 5.11 2.18 -2.43
N GLY A 50 4.31 1.57 -3.32
CA GLY A 50 4.22 0.12 -3.53
C GLY A 50 3.64 -0.68 -2.37
N MET A 51 2.40 -0.41 -1.98
CA MET A 51 1.70 -1.19 -0.95
C MET A 51 1.10 -2.46 -1.56
N ASN A 52 1.22 -3.59 -0.89
CA ASN A 52 0.36 -4.72 -1.22
C ASN A 52 -0.83 -4.73 -0.26
N THR A 53 -1.96 -5.25 -0.69
CA THR A 53 -3.15 -5.40 0.17
C THR A 53 -3.60 -6.84 0.22
N GLY A 54 -4.34 -7.22 1.26
CA GLY A 54 -4.95 -8.53 1.43
C GLY A 54 -6.00 -8.53 2.53
N ARG A 55 -6.51 -9.71 2.84
CA ARG A 55 -7.45 -9.95 3.94
C ARG A 55 -7.11 -11.27 4.64
N PHE A 56 -7.60 -11.47 5.85
CA PHE A 56 -7.43 -12.76 6.50
C PHE A 56 -8.08 -13.87 5.68
N VAL A 57 -7.36 -14.99 5.51
CA VAL A 57 -7.90 -16.21 4.90
C VAL A 57 -9.05 -16.76 5.74
N ASN A 58 -8.90 -16.66 7.07
CA ASN A 58 -9.94 -16.99 8.03
C ASN A 58 -10.16 -15.82 9.01
N PRO A 59 -11.07 -14.88 8.69
CA PRO A 59 -11.28 -13.66 9.48
C PRO A 59 -11.77 -13.88 10.91
N GLN A 60 -12.38 -15.03 11.21
CA GLN A 60 -12.85 -15.38 12.55
C GLN A 60 -11.82 -16.19 13.36
N GLY A 61 -10.73 -16.60 12.71
CA GLY A 61 -9.70 -17.46 13.29
C GLY A 61 -10.00 -18.95 13.18
N SER A 62 -8.96 -19.78 13.23
CA SER A 62 -9.03 -21.24 13.20
C SER A 62 -8.09 -21.83 14.25
N GLU A 63 -8.39 -23.05 14.69
CA GLU A 63 -7.45 -23.84 15.53
C GLU A 63 -6.20 -24.25 14.74
N GLU A 64 -6.29 -24.30 13.41
CA GLU A 64 -5.18 -24.59 12.51
C GLU A 64 -4.71 -23.32 11.77
N GLY A 65 -3.41 -23.18 11.57
CA GLY A 65 -2.82 -22.04 10.86
C GLY A 65 -2.68 -20.79 11.73
N ALA A 66 -2.74 -19.62 11.09
CA ALA A 66 -2.47 -18.33 11.73
C ALA A 66 -3.47 -17.98 12.83
N GLN A 67 -2.96 -17.68 14.02
CA GLN A 67 -3.80 -17.38 15.20
C GLN A 67 -4.15 -15.89 15.36
N LEU A 68 -3.51 -14.97 14.61
CA LEU A 68 -3.75 -13.54 14.74
C LEU A 68 -5.24 -13.14 14.60
N PRO A 69 -6.03 -13.66 13.63
CA PRO A 69 -7.46 -13.32 13.54
C PRO A 69 -8.26 -13.74 14.77
N ALA A 70 -7.96 -14.92 15.34
CA ALA A 70 -8.59 -15.41 16.57
C ALA A 70 -8.24 -14.51 17.77
N LEU A 71 -6.96 -14.12 17.89
CA LEU A 71 -6.48 -13.22 18.93
C LEU A 71 -7.13 -11.84 18.83
N LEU A 72 -7.27 -11.28 17.62
CA LEU A 72 -7.99 -10.04 17.41
C LEU A 72 -9.47 -10.20 17.79
N PHE A 73 -10.13 -11.27 17.35
CA PHE A 73 -11.55 -11.50 17.63
C PHE A 73 -11.83 -11.61 19.12
N LYS A 74 -10.93 -12.22 19.87
CA LYS A 74 -11.01 -12.33 21.32
C LYS A 74 -10.79 -10.99 22.03
N ASN A 75 -9.81 -10.19 21.58
CA ASN A 75 -9.29 -9.06 22.37
C ASN A 75 -9.74 -7.66 21.91
N PHE A 76 -10.19 -7.48 20.68
CA PHE A 76 -10.64 -6.19 20.16
C PHE A 76 -12.17 -6.10 20.13
N LYS A 77 -12.75 -5.26 21.01
CA LYS A 77 -14.19 -5.11 21.24
C LYS A 77 -14.54 -3.64 21.41
N ASN A 78 -15.64 -3.21 20.78
CA ASN A 78 -16.12 -1.82 20.85
C ASN A 78 -14.98 -0.82 20.59
N ASP A 79 -14.29 -1.00 19.47
CA ASP A 79 -13.19 -0.13 19.03
C ASP A 79 -11.98 -0.02 19.99
N THR A 80 -11.89 -0.91 20.99
CA THR A 80 -10.82 -0.91 22.00
C THR A 80 -10.26 -2.31 22.26
N PHE A 81 -9.02 -2.39 22.72
CA PHE A 81 -8.43 -3.65 23.19
C PHE A 81 -8.74 -3.85 24.68
N VAL A 82 -9.26 -5.03 25.04
CA VAL A 82 -9.56 -5.41 26.43
C VAL A 82 -8.29 -5.53 27.27
N ASP A 83 -7.26 -6.16 26.70
CA ASP A 83 -5.91 -6.26 27.26
C ASP A 83 -4.91 -6.22 26.11
N PHE A 84 -4.44 -5.02 25.76
CA PHE A 84 -3.50 -4.86 24.64
C PHE A 84 -2.16 -5.55 24.93
N ALA A 85 -1.64 -5.43 26.15
CA ALA A 85 -0.36 -6.03 26.51
C ALA A 85 -0.42 -7.57 26.53
N GLY A 86 -1.52 -8.17 26.97
CA GLY A 86 -1.76 -9.61 26.85
C GLY A 86 -1.88 -10.05 25.40
N PHE A 87 -2.70 -9.35 24.62
CA PHE A 87 -2.88 -9.60 23.19
C PHE A 87 -1.56 -9.59 22.41
N THR A 88 -0.70 -8.59 22.61
CA THR A 88 0.56 -8.47 21.86
C THR A 88 1.61 -9.50 22.31
N LYS A 89 1.57 -9.95 23.57
CA LYS A 89 2.39 -11.07 24.05
C LYS A 89 2.02 -12.37 23.37
N ASP A 90 0.72 -12.66 23.30
CA ASP A 90 0.20 -13.84 22.59
C ASP A 90 0.57 -13.78 21.10
N CYS A 91 0.42 -12.60 20.47
CA CYS A 91 0.85 -12.39 19.09
C CYS A 91 2.36 -12.62 18.89
N ALA A 92 3.19 -12.12 19.80
CA ALA A 92 4.64 -12.31 19.71
C ALA A 92 5.04 -13.78 19.90
N ALA A 93 4.42 -14.48 20.85
CA ALA A 93 4.63 -15.91 21.04
C ALA A 93 4.20 -16.73 19.82
N GLU A 94 3.08 -16.35 19.18
CA GLU A 94 2.65 -16.96 17.92
C GLU A 94 3.66 -16.70 16.79
N PHE A 95 4.12 -15.46 16.66
CA PHE A 95 5.12 -15.08 15.65
C PHE A 95 6.41 -15.91 15.75
N LEU A 96 6.86 -16.24 16.97
CA LEU A 96 8.03 -17.11 17.18
C LEU A 96 7.90 -18.47 16.48
N LYS A 97 6.70 -19.05 16.43
CA LYS A 97 6.45 -20.36 15.78
C LYS A 97 6.75 -20.34 14.28
N TYR A 98 6.60 -19.18 13.64
CA TYR A 98 6.90 -18.98 12.22
C TYR A 98 8.34 -18.55 11.97
N LEU A 99 8.95 -17.83 12.92
CA LEU A 99 10.32 -17.34 12.83
C LEU A 99 11.35 -18.46 13.08
N GLU A 100 11.16 -19.27 14.12
CA GLU A 100 12.14 -20.27 14.59
C GLU A 100 12.54 -21.31 13.52
N PRO A 101 11.62 -21.83 12.68
CA PRO A 101 11.97 -22.78 11.63
C PRO A 101 12.85 -22.22 10.51
N VAL A 102 13.01 -20.89 10.41
CA VAL A 102 13.75 -20.22 9.32
C VAL A 102 15.14 -19.88 9.81
N GLU A 103 16.16 -20.64 9.38
CA GLU A 103 17.53 -20.53 9.90
C GLU A 103 18.16 -19.16 9.58
N GLU A 104 17.88 -18.60 8.41
CA GLU A 104 18.37 -17.30 7.95
C GLU A 104 17.67 -16.10 8.60
N ALA A 105 16.56 -16.32 9.32
CA ALA A 105 15.80 -15.23 9.91
C ALA A 105 16.48 -14.72 11.20
N GLU A 106 16.58 -13.40 11.33
CA GLU A 106 17.07 -12.77 12.56
C GLU A 106 15.91 -12.17 13.37
N GLY A 107 16.15 -12.04 14.67
CA GLY A 107 15.26 -11.35 15.60
C GLY A 107 15.20 -9.83 15.37
N GLY A 108 14.50 -9.12 16.26
CA GLY A 108 14.29 -7.69 16.15
C GLY A 108 13.33 -7.16 17.20
N LEU A 109 12.77 -5.98 16.92
CA LEU A 109 11.80 -5.30 17.77
C LEU A 109 10.42 -5.43 17.12
N LEU A 110 9.54 -6.22 17.72
CA LEU A 110 8.15 -6.36 17.29
C LEU A 110 7.32 -5.23 17.91
N TRP A 111 7.02 -4.23 17.09
CA TRP A 111 6.33 -3.01 17.44
C TRP A 111 4.85 -3.11 17.06
N PHE A 112 3.97 -2.93 18.04
CA PHE A 112 2.53 -2.89 17.86
C PHE A 112 2.00 -1.51 18.21
N ASN A 113 1.13 -0.98 17.36
CA ASN A 113 0.50 0.32 17.59
C ASN A 113 -0.95 0.32 17.13
N HIS A 114 -1.87 0.37 18.09
CA HIS A 114 -3.28 0.63 17.85
C HIS A 114 -3.47 2.15 17.83
N TYR A 115 -4.06 2.66 16.76
CA TYR A 115 -4.30 4.08 16.60
C TYR A 115 -5.62 4.34 15.88
N GLU A 116 -6.12 5.55 16.07
CA GLU A 116 -7.34 6.04 15.44
C GLU A 116 -7.01 7.16 14.44
N LEU A 117 -7.69 7.14 13.30
CA LEU A 117 -7.65 8.19 12.30
C LEU A 117 -9.04 8.37 11.69
N HIS A 118 -9.67 9.53 11.91
CA HIS A 118 -11.01 9.86 11.42
C HIS A 118 -12.05 8.78 11.79
N ASP A 119 -12.19 8.48 13.09
CA ASP A 119 -13.10 7.46 13.63
C ASP A 119 -12.87 6.03 13.10
N THR A 120 -11.70 5.78 12.47
CA THR A 120 -11.31 4.47 11.95
C THR A 120 -10.13 3.94 12.76
N HIS A 121 -10.28 2.70 13.24
CA HIS A 121 -9.29 2.03 14.07
C HIS A 121 -8.33 1.18 13.25
N PHE A 122 -7.05 1.32 13.52
CA PHE A 122 -5.98 0.61 12.82
C PHE A 122 -5.01 -0.04 13.78
N LEU A 123 -4.48 -1.21 13.40
CA LEU A 123 -3.35 -1.85 14.08
C LEU A 123 -2.15 -1.93 13.15
N TYR A 124 -1.05 -1.29 13.53
CA TYR A 124 0.26 -1.60 12.97
C TYR A 124 0.89 -2.79 13.70
N ILE A 125 1.52 -3.69 12.92
CA ILE A 125 2.46 -4.70 13.42
C ILE A 125 3.71 -4.61 12.56
N VAL A 126 4.85 -4.27 13.18
CA VAL A 126 6.08 -3.96 12.47
C VAL A 126 7.26 -4.66 13.13
N MET A 127 8.07 -5.37 12.34
CA MET A 127 9.37 -5.86 12.76
C MET A 127 10.42 -4.80 12.43
N LEU A 128 10.86 -4.08 13.46
CA LEU A 128 11.95 -3.12 13.39
C LEU A 128 13.28 -3.82 13.67
N LYS A 129 14.37 -3.34 13.07
CA LYS A 129 15.73 -3.84 13.32
C LYS A 129 16.55 -2.77 14.02
N ARG A 130 17.60 -3.20 14.72
CA ARG A 130 18.63 -2.29 15.24
C ARG A 130 19.76 -2.19 14.23
N LYS A 131 20.36 -1.01 14.13
CA LYS A 131 21.64 -0.81 13.43
C LYS A 131 22.66 -0.28 14.42
N LYS A 132 23.92 -0.67 14.20
CA LYS A 132 25.06 -0.10 14.93
C LYS A 132 25.30 1.31 14.42
N GLY A 133 25.53 2.24 15.33
CA GLY A 133 25.91 3.61 15.05
C GLY A 133 27.10 4.03 15.92
N ILE A 134 27.63 5.20 15.62
CA ILE A 134 28.65 5.84 16.44
C ILE A 134 27.95 6.95 17.23
N GLY A 135 27.96 6.84 18.55
CA GLY A 135 27.54 7.89 19.47
C GLY A 135 28.73 8.78 19.84
N LEU A 136 28.44 10.05 20.10
CA LEU A 136 29.41 11.02 20.60
C LEU A 136 29.00 11.43 22.01
N GLY A 137 29.83 11.11 23.01
CA GLY A 137 29.64 11.51 24.39
C GLY A 137 29.82 13.01 24.59
N ALA A 138 29.39 13.52 25.75
CA ALA A 138 29.54 14.95 26.09
C ALA A 138 31.02 15.38 26.19
N ASP A 139 31.92 14.44 26.46
CA ASP A 139 33.37 14.60 26.49
C ASP A 139 34.03 14.41 25.11
N LEU A 140 33.23 14.32 24.04
CA LEU A 140 33.65 14.02 22.67
C LEU A 140 34.25 12.62 22.48
N SER A 141 34.03 11.69 23.43
CA SER A 141 34.41 10.30 23.25
C SER A 141 33.49 9.58 22.26
N LEU A 142 34.07 8.72 21.43
CA LEU A 142 33.32 7.87 20.51
C LEU A 142 32.89 6.60 21.22
N SER A 143 31.62 6.22 21.08
CA SER A 143 31.07 4.96 21.57
C SER A 143 30.26 4.27 20.49
N GLN A 144 30.15 2.95 20.57
CA GLN A 144 29.21 2.22 19.73
C GLN A 144 27.84 2.26 20.40
N ILE A 145 26.82 2.69 19.65
CA ILE A 145 25.42 2.68 20.08
C ILE A 145 24.61 1.77 19.19
N GLU A 146 23.52 1.22 19.73
CA GLU A 146 22.49 0.56 18.95
C GLU A 146 21.27 1.46 18.88
N GLN A 147 20.83 1.77 17.66
CA GLN A 147 19.66 2.58 17.42
C GLN A 147 18.70 1.82 16.52
N ILE A 148 17.41 2.15 16.59
CA ILE A 148 16.43 1.55 15.69
C ILE A 148 16.72 2.04 14.26
N GLU A 149 16.72 1.12 13.30
CA GLU A 149 16.86 1.45 11.88
C GLU A 149 15.56 2.09 11.37
N MET A 150 15.67 3.31 10.84
CA MET A 150 14.53 4.13 10.36
C MET A 150 14.69 4.54 8.89
N GLU A 151 15.61 3.90 8.16
CA GLU A 151 15.79 4.09 6.73
C GLU A 151 14.74 3.31 5.92
N LYS A 152 14.33 2.16 6.45
CA LYS A 152 13.43 1.20 5.80
C LYS A 152 12.62 0.43 6.84
N LEU A 153 11.47 -0.08 6.39
CA LEU A 153 10.75 -1.12 7.10
C LEU A 153 11.06 -2.45 6.40
N HIS A 154 11.42 -3.47 7.19
CA HIS A 154 11.68 -4.81 6.67
C HIS A 154 10.39 -5.57 6.50
N MET A 155 9.64 -5.74 7.60
CA MET A 155 8.32 -6.35 7.59
C MET A 155 7.36 -5.46 8.36
N SER A 156 6.33 -5.01 7.68
CA SER A 156 5.32 -4.13 8.28
C SER A 156 3.97 -4.40 7.67
N LEU A 157 2.95 -4.32 8.50
CA LEU A 157 1.56 -4.36 8.06
C LEU A 157 0.73 -3.35 8.84
N ARG A 158 -0.41 -3.00 8.25
CA ARG A 158 -1.50 -2.27 8.90
C ARG A 158 -2.81 -3.00 8.66
N ILE A 159 -3.60 -3.22 9.70
CA ILE A 159 -4.96 -3.76 9.63
C ILE A 159 -5.93 -2.61 9.88
N ASN A 160 -6.91 -2.41 9.01
CA ASN A 160 -8.10 -1.61 9.31
C ASN A 160 -9.04 -2.49 10.17
N LEU A 161 -9.02 -2.25 11.48
CA LEU A 161 -9.78 -3.03 12.45
C LEU A 161 -11.28 -2.77 12.32
N THR A 162 -11.68 -1.53 12.00
CA THR A 162 -13.08 -1.16 11.79
C THR A 162 -13.68 -1.93 10.60
N ALA A 163 -12.98 -1.97 9.46
CA ALA A 163 -13.42 -2.71 8.28
C ALA A 163 -13.47 -4.23 8.54
N TRP A 164 -12.48 -4.77 9.24
CA TRP A 164 -12.46 -6.19 9.62
C TRP A 164 -13.62 -6.55 10.56
N GLN A 165 -13.89 -5.75 11.60
CA GLN A 165 -15.02 -5.98 12.52
C GLN A 165 -16.38 -5.84 11.84
N ALA A 166 -16.50 -4.95 10.85
CA ALA A 166 -17.69 -4.81 10.03
C ALA A 166 -17.94 -6.01 9.10
N GLY A 167 -17.01 -6.99 9.06
CA GLY A 167 -17.11 -8.14 8.16
C GLY A 167 -16.89 -7.76 6.71
N ASP A 168 -16.10 -6.72 6.43
CA ASP A 168 -15.85 -6.30 5.06
C ASP A 168 -15.13 -7.41 4.29
N GLU A 169 -15.72 -7.81 3.17
CA GLU A 169 -15.11 -8.75 2.22
C GLU A 169 -13.94 -8.12 1.44
N GLY A 170 -13.74 -6.80 1.52
CA GLY A 170 -12.62 -6.08 0.92
C GLY A 170 -11.26 -6.37 1.59
N ARG A 171 -10.20 -5.78 1.05
CA ARG A 171 -8.82 -5.92 1.55
C ARG A 171 -8.49 -4.89 2.62
N TYR A 172 -8.77 -5.23 3.87
CA TYR A 172 -8.51 -4.37 5.03
C TYR A 172 -7.08 -4.50 5.60
N ILE A 173 -6.22 -5.35 5.05
CA ILE A 173 -4.81 -5.47 5.45
C ILE A 173 -3.92 -4.85 4.38
N SER A 174 -3.00 -4.00 4.80
CA SER A 174 -1.97 -3.40 3.97
C SER A 174 -0.59 -3.90 4.41
N PHE A 175 0.29 -4.19 3.45
CA PHE A 175 1.62 -4.75 3.68
C PHE A 175 2.71 -3.90 3.04
N ARG A 176 3.85 -3.87 3.71
CA ARG A 176 5.10 -3.38 3.14
C ARG A 176 6.27 -4.24 3.60
N PHE A 177 6.85 -4.94 2.63
CA PHE A 177 8.03 -5.80 2.79
C PHE A 177 9.33 -5.16 2.25
N GLY A 178 9.28 -3.91 1.76
CA GLY A 178 10.47 -3.20 1.31
C GLY A 178 11.32 -4.00 0.31
N ARG A 179 12.60 -4.22 0.64
CA ARG A 179 13.52 -5.14 -0.07
C ARG A 179 13.90 -6.34 0.80
N ALA A 180 13.01 -6.73 1.73
CA ALA A 180 13.21 -7.90 2.56
C ALA A 180 13.37 -9.15 1.69
N PRO A 181 14.24 -10.09 2.07
CA PRO A 181 14.32 -11.40 1.43
C PRO A 181 12.96 -12.10 1.41
N LYS A 182 12.75 -12.98 0.41
CA LYS A 182 11.47 -13.68 0.24
C LYS A 182 11.05 -14.46 1.49
N PHE A 183 12.00 -15.14 2.14
CA PHE A 183 11.73 -15.90 3.36
C PHE A 183 11.15 -15.03 4.48
N GLU A 184 11.60 -13.77 4.63
CA GLU A 184 11.06 -12.84 5.61
C GLU A 184 9.60 -12.49 5.33
N SER A 185 9.29 -12.19 4.06
CA SER A 185 7.90 -11.92 3.67
C SER A 185 7.00 -13.15 3.82
N GLU A 186 7.52 -14.36 3.62
CA GLU A 186 6.76 -15.61 3.69
C GLU A 186 6.34 -15.95 5.13
N TYR A 187 7.30 -16.09 6.06
CA TYR A 187 6.94 -16.44 7.45
C TYR A 187 6.10 -15.34 8.11
N PHE A 188 6.35 -14.07 7.75
CA PHE A 188 5.54 -12.97 8.27
C PHE A 188 4.11 -13.06 7.74
N THR A 189 3.92 -13.30 6.43
CA THR A 189 2.56 -13.46 5.87
C THR A 189 1.84 -14.68 6.46
N GLN A 190 2.57 -15.78 6.72
CA GLN A 190 2.02 -16.97 7.40
C GLN A 190 1.56 -16.66 8.82
N PHE A 191 2.34 -15.90 9.60
CA PHE A 191 1.95 -15.44 10.93
C PHE A 191 0.65 -14.62 10.91
N ILE A 192 0.47 -13.78 9.88
CA ILE A 192 -0.73 -12.94 9.75
C ILE A 192 -1.95 -13.74 9.30
N GLY A 193 -1.76 -14.80 8.51
CA GLY A 193 -2.86 -15.59 7.95
C GLY A 193 -3.59 -14.87 6.84
N CYS A 194 -2.89 -14.11 6.01
CA CYS A 194 -3.46 -13.34 4.91
C CYS A 194 -3.37 -14.08 3.58
N ASP A 195 -4.35 -13.88 2.69
CA ASP A 195 -4.26 -14.30 1.30
C ASP A 195 -3.21 -13.47 0.54
N GLU A 196 -2.64 -14.03 -0.54
CA GLU A 196 -1.44 -13.48 -1.17
C GLU A 196 -1.61 -11.98 -1.56
N PRO A 197 -0.60 -11.14 -1.31
CA PRO A 197 -0.76 -9.71 -1.48
C PRO A 197 -0.91 -9.32 -2.96
N LYS A 198 -2.01 -8.65 -3.33
CA LYS A 198 -2.17 -8.11 -4.69
C LYS A 198 -1.33 -6.84 -4.82
N VAL A 199 -0.51 -6.77 -5.87
CA VAL A 199 0.38 -5.63 -6.14
C VAL A 199 -0.47 -4.39 -6.46
N ALA A 200 -0.34 -3.29 -5.72
CA ALA A 200 -1.06 -2.02 -5.96
C ALA A 200 -1.01 -1.56 -7.43
N ALA A 201 0.11 -1.79 -8.12
CA ALA A 201 0.24 -1.47 -9.54
C ALA A 201 -0.73 -2.27 -10.43
N LYS A 202 -1.06 -3.52 -10.07
CA LYS A 202 -2.04 -4.35 -10.79
C LYS A 202 -3.45 -3.82 -10.57
N GLU A 203 -3.82 -3.51 -9.33
CA GLU A 203 -5.15 -2.98 -9.00
C GLU A 203 -5.35 -1.56 -9.58
N THR A 204 -4.31 -0.73 -9.55
CA THR A 204 -4.34 0.58 -10.23
C THR A 204 -4.56 0.42 -11.74
N ARG A 205 -3.91 -0.56 -12.39
CA ARG A 205 -4.13 -0.84 -13.83
C ARG A 205 -5.55 -1.31 -14.10
N LYS A 206 -6.11 -2.18 -13.26
CA LYS A 206 -7.52 -2.57 -13.38
C LYS A 206 -8.46 -1.38 -13.27
N LEU A 207 -8.22 -0.45 -12.33
CA LEU A 207 -9.01 0.78 -12.24
C LEU A 207 -8.89 1.62 -13.53
N VAL A 208 -7.70 1.71 -14.12
CA VAL A 208 -7.51 2.38 -15.41
C VAL A 208 -8.36 1.72 -16.49
N ASP A 209 -8.31 0.39 -16.59
CA ASP A 209 -9.03 -0.38 -17.60
C ASP A 209 -10.55 -0.30 -17.38
N LEU A 210 -11.01 -0.33 -16.12
CA LEU A 210 -12.41 -0.13 -15.72
C LEU A 210 -12.92 1.24 -16.16
N THR A 211 -12.15 2.29 -15.88
CA THR A 211 -12.50 3.67 -16.25
C THR A 211 -12.66 3.79 -17.77
N ALA A 212 -11.77 3.15 -18.53
CA ALA A 212 -11.86 3.12 -19.99
C ALA A 212 -13.08 2.31 -20.49
N ALA A 213 -13.35 1.15 -19.90
CA ALA A 213 -14.49 0.30 -20.24
C ALA A 213 -15.83 1.00 -19.95
N PHE A 214 -15.92 1.71 -18.83
CA PHE A 214 -17.09 2.53 -18.50
C PHE A 214 -17.36 3.59 -19.57
N CYS A 215 -16.35 4.42 -19.91
CA CYS A 215 -16.50 5.43 -20.97
C CYS A 215 -16.96 4.83 -22.31
N GLN A 216 -16.42 3.65 -22.66
CA GLN A 216 -16.81 2.95 -23.88
C GLN A 216 -18.26 2.45 -23.81
N SER A 217 -18.66 1.89 -22.66
CA SER A 217 -20.03 1.37 -22.45
C SER A 217 -21.10 2.46 -22.45
N GLU A 218 -20.72 3.70 -22.13
CA GLU A 218 -21.56 4.90 -22.19
C GLU A 218 -21.50 5.62 -23.54
N GLY A 219 -20.62 5.19 -24.44
CA GLY A 219 -20.44 5.84 -25.74
C GLY A 219 -19.92 7.28 -25.65
N PHE A 220 -19.14 7.60 -24.61
CA PHE A 220 -18.60 8.95 -24.43
C PHE A 220 -17.72 9.37 -25.61
N PRO A 221 -17.93 10.57 -26.20
CA PRO A 221 -16.99 11.14 -27.15
C PRO A 221 -15.59 11.27 -26.56
N SER A 222 -14.55 11.21 -27.41
CA SER A 222 -13.14 11.21 -26.98
C SER A 222 -12.80 12.33 -25.99
N LYS A 223 -13.35 13.53 -26.20
CA LYS A 223 -13.12 14.68 -25.31
C LYS A 223 -13.70 14.45 -23.91
N GLN A 224 -14.97 14.04 -23.82
CA GLN A 224 -15.64 13.76 -22.55
C GLN A 224 -14.97 12.59 -21.81
N ALA A 225 -14.59 11.53 -22.55
CA ALA A 225 -13.88 10.39 -21.98
C ALA A 225 -12.50 10.77 -21.42
N ASN A 226 -11.77 11.66 -22.11
CA ASN A 226 -10.47 12.15 -21.64
C ASN A 226 -10.62 13.04 -20.40
N GLU A 227 -11.59 13.95 -20.38
CA GLU A 227 -11.89 14.80 -19.22
C GLU A 227 -12.23 13.95 -17.98
N PHE A 228 -13.05 12.90 -18.15
CA PHE A 228 -13.36 11.99 -17.05
C PHE A 228 -12.13 11.22 -16.56
N LYS A 229 -11.34 10.63 -17.46
CA LYS A 229 -10.10 9.91 -17.10
C LYS A 229 -9.10 10.80 -16.35
N LYS A 230 -9.04 12.09 -16.72
CA LYS A 230 -8.20 13.08 -16.03
C LYS A 230 -8.67 13.33 -14.61
N VAL A 231 -9.97 13.55 -14.40
CA VAL A 231 -10.55 13.69 -13.05
C VAL A 231 -10.25 12.47 -12.18
N VAL A 232 -10.45 11.26 -12.71
CA VAL A 232 -10.12 10.02 -12.00
C VAL A 232 -8.63 9.98 -11.66
N SER A 233 -7.75 10.34 -12.60
CA SER A 233 -6.30 10.40 -12.38
C SER A 233 -5.91 11.41 -11.30
N GLU A 234 -6.49 12.62 -11.32
CA GLU A 234 -6.23 13.68 -10.34
C GLU A 234 -6.68 13.25 -8.93
N HIS A 235 -7.86 12.64 -8.81
CA HIS A 235 -8.34 12.12 -7.54
C HIS A 235 -7.45 10.97 -7.01
N CYS A 236 -7.05 10.05 -7.89
CA CYS A 236 -6.09 9.00 -7.55
C CYS A 236 -4.73 9.58 -7.11
N GLN A 237 -4.25 10.64 -7.77
CA GLN A 237 -3.00 11.31 -7.44
C GLN A 237 -3.07 12.01 -6.08
N ALA A 238 -4.20 12.64 -5.75
CA ALA A 238 -4.45 13.24 -4.44
C ALA A 238 -4.41 12.17 -3.34
N LYS A 239 -5.20 11.09 -3.49
CA LYS A 239 -5.17 9.95 -2.56
C LYS A 239 -3.76 9.36 -2.39
N ALA A 240 -3.02 9.21 -3.49
CA ALA A 240 -1.63 8.75 -3.45
C ALA A 240 -0.65 9.76 -2.82
N GLN A 241 -0.93 11.05 -2.88
CA GLN A 241 -0.13 12.11 -2.25
C GLN A 241 -0.37 12.16 -0.74
N ASP A 242 -1.63 12.07 -0.34
CA ASP A 242 -2.07 12.05 1.06
C ASP A 242 -1.88 10.67 1.70
N ARG A 243 -1.54 9.66 0.88
CA ARG A 243 -1.24 8.28 1.27
C ARG A 243 -2.44 7.57 1.88
N GLU A 244 -3.61 7.87 1.35
CA GLU A 244 -4.89 7.27 1.72
C GLU A 244 -5.29 6.20 0.70
N PRO A 245 -6.07 5.18 1.11
CA PRO A 245 -6.73 4.31 0.16
C PRO A 245 -7.75 5.11 -0.66
N LEU A 246 -7.94 4.68 -1.90
CA LEU A 246 -9.03 5.13 -2.77
C LEU A 246 -10.18 4.13 -2.65
N ALA A 247 -11.35 4.57 -2.20
CA ALA A 247 -12.55 3.77 -2.30
C ALA A 247 -13.13 3.85 -3.72
N ILE A 248 -13.53 2.73 -4.31
CA ILE A 248 -14.14 2.71 -5.65
C ILE A 248 -15.47 3.48 -5.67
N LYS A 249 -16.17 3.53 -4.52
CA LYS A 249 -17.36 4.36 -4.32
C LYS A 249 -17.07 5.86 -4.43
N ASP A 250 -15.85 6.31 -4.11
CA ASP A 250 -15.48 7.72 -4.30
C ASP A 250 -15.48 8.07 -5.79
N ILE A 251 -14.99 7.16 -6.65
CA ILE A 251 -15.04 7.33 -8.10
C ILE A 251 -16.49 7.28 -8.61
N ALA A 252 -17.32 6.37 -8.11
CA ALA A 252 -18.74 6.34 -8.45
C ALA A 252 -19.46 7.66 -8.07
N SER A 253 -19.11 8.26 -6.93
CA SER A 253 -19.63 9.58 -6.53
C SER A 253 -19.19 10.70 -7.48
N GLN A 254 -17.99 10.60 -8.06
CA GLN A 254 -17.55 11.51 -9.13
C GLN A 254 -18.33 11.29 -10.43
N VAL A 255 -18.75 10.06 -10.74
CA VAL A 255 -19.63 9.72 -11.88
C VAL A 255 -21.02 10.31 -11.65
N GLU A 256 -21.59 10.10 -10.46
CA GLU A 256 -22.92 10.61 -10.09
C GLU A 256 -23.00 12.13 -10.22
N SER A 257 -22.03 12.83 -9.63
CA SER A 257 -21.97 14.31 -9.64
C SER A 257 -21.78 14.92 -11.03
N ARG A 258 -21.14 14.20 -11.96
CA ARG A 258 -20.85 14.71 -13.31
C ARG A 258 -21.87 14.30 -14.35
N PHE A 259 -22.51 13.15 -14.14
CA PHE A 259 -23.37 12.54 -15.13
C PHE A 259 -24.73 12.21 -14.48
N SER A 260 -24.89 11.03 -13.88
CA SER A 260 -26.17 10.62 -13.26
C SER A 260 -25.97 9.49 -12.24
N VAL A 261 -26.99 9.29 -11.39
CA VAL A 261 -27.06 8.19 -10.43
C VAL A 261 -27.06 6.84 -11.15
N GLU A 262 -27.80 6.71 -12.25
CA GLU A 262 -27.85 5.49 -13.06
C GLU A 262 -26.46 5.10 -13.59
N GLN A 263 -25.69 6.09 -14.05
CA GLN A 263 -24.34 5.86 -14.56
C GLN A 263 -23.35 5.51 -13.45
N ALA A 264 -23.51 6.06 -12.24
CA ALA A 264 -22.72 5.69 -11.08
C ALA A 264 -22.96 4.24 -10.67
N ASN A 265 -24.23 3.79 -10.67
CA ASN A 265 -24.59 2.40 -10.43
C ASN A 265 -23.98 1.47 -11.49
N LYS A 266 -24.08 1.83 -12.78
CA LYS A 266 -23.46 1.06 -13.85
C LYS A 266 -21.94 0.98 -13.74
N PHE A 267 -21.27 2.05 -13.31
CA PHE A 267 -19.83 2.01 -13.03
C PHE A 267 -19.50 0.96 -11.94
N LEU A 268 -20.28 0.92 -10.86
CA LEU A 268 -20.13 -0.07 -9.80
C LEU A 268 -20.44 -1.50 -10.28
N GLU A 269 -21.44 -1.69 -11.13
CA GLU A 269 -21.74 -2.99 -11.75
C GLU A 269 -20.58 -3.49 -12.62
N ILE A 270 -19.99 -2.61 -13.45
CA ILE A 270 -18.81 -2.99 -14.25
C ILE A 270 -17.62 -3.30 -13.33
N ALA A 271 -17.44 -2.54 -12.25
CA ALA A 271 -16.39 -2.76 -11.27
C ALA A 271 -16.51 -4.14 -10.59
N ASP A 272 -17.74 -4.58 -10.27
CA ASP A 272 -18.02 -5.86 -9.62
C ASP A 272 -18.08 -7.05 -10.61
N SER A 273 -18.16 -6.78 -11.92
CA SER A 273 -18.23 -7.84 -12.93
C SER A 273 -17.04 -8.81 -12.90
N ASP A 274 -17.24 -10.03 -13.40
CA ASP A 274 -16.19 -11.06 -13.46
C ASP A 274 -14.93 -10.63 -14.20
N SER A 275 -15.06 -9.66 -15.12
CA SER A 275 -13.94 -9.13 -15.91
C SER A 275 -13.00 -8.25 -15.08
N PHE A 276 -13.51 -7.57 -14.06
CA PHE A 276 -12.73 -6.62 -13.26
C PHE A 276 -12.51 -7.10 -11.83
N LYS A 277 -13.58 -7.51 -11.13
CA LYS A 277 -13.60 -7.83 -9.69
C LYS A 277 -12.73 -6.85 -8.91
N MET A 278 -13.11 -5.57 -9.01
CA MET A 278 -12.40 -4.50 -8.30
C MET A 278 -12.55 -4.68 -6.80
N GLU A 279 -11.45 -4.48 -6.10
CA GLU A 279 -11.49 -4.36 -4.64
C GLU A 279 -12.23 -3.08 -4.25
N LYS A 280 -12.94 -3.09 -3.12
CA LYS A 280 -13.69 -1.90 -2.64
C LYS A 280 -12.78 -0.70 -2.38
N GLU A 281 -11.57 -0.97 -1.91
CA GLU A 281 -10.51 0.02 -1.68
C GLU A 281 -9.20 -0.45 -2.31
N ILE A 282 -8.46 0.49 -2.90
CA ILE A 282 -7.13 0.23 -3.46
C ILE A 282 -6.14 1.31 -3.04
N PHE A 283 -4.86 0.93 -2.91
CA PHE A 283 -3.78 1.91 -2.86
C PHE A 283 -3.29 2.20 -4.27
N VAL A 284 -3.24 3.48 -4.59
CA VAL A 284 -2.88 3.95 -5.93
C VAL A 284 -1.36 3.97 -6.10
N GLU A 285 -0.87 3.28 -7.11
CA GLU A 285 0.52 3.38 -7.55
C GLU A 285 0.65 4.42 -8.67
N LYS A 286 1.28 5.57 -8.38
CA LYS A 286 1.38 6.71 -9.32
C LYS A 286 1.94 6.31 -10.68
N ALA A 287 2.91 5.39 -10.72
CA ALA A 287 3.50 4.92 -11.97
C ALA A 287 2.50 4.16 -12.87
N ALA A 288 1.50 3.50 -12.27
CA ALA A 288 0.49 2.71 -12.98
C ALA A 288 -0.65 3.58 -13.55
N LEU A 289 -0.85 4.79 -13.04
CA LEU A 289 -1.86 5.74 -13.54
C LEU A 289 -1.55 6.30 -14.93
N LYS A 290 -0.29 6.20 -15.39
CA LYS A 290 0.15 6.82 -16.66
C LYS A 290 -0.72 6.43 -17.86
N LYS A 291 -1.31 5.23 -17.86
CA LYS A 291 -2.21 4.76 -18.94
C LYS A 291 -3.56 5.49 -18.98
N LEU A 292 -4.02 6.14 -17.91
CA LEU A 292 -5.24 6.96 -17.94
C LEU A 292 -5.09 8.19 -18.82
N THR A 293 -3.89 8.78 -18.81
CA THR A 293 -3.64 10.09 -19.41
C THR A 293 -2.66 10.04 -20.57
N ARG A 294 -1.94 8.93 -20.79
CA ARG A 294 -0.92 8.82 -21.85
C ARG A 294 -1.14 7.62 -22.76
N LEU A 295 -0.89 7.86 -24.05
CA LEU A 295 -0.68 6.82 -25.04
C LEU A 295 0.83 6.58 -25.19
N SER A 296 1.25 5.32 -25.32
CA SER A 296 2.67 4.97 -25.47
C SER A 296 2.88 3.68 -26.25
N GLY A 297 3.97 3.61 -26.99
CA GLY A 297 4.43 2.40 -27.69
C GLY A 297 5.94 2.44 -27.92
N SER A 298 6.56 1.26 -27.92
CA SER A 298 8.00 1.10 -28.13
C SER A 298 8.28 -0.03 -29.12
N SER A 299 9.26 0.19 -29.99
CA SER A 299 9.93 -0.80 -30.83
C SER A 299 11.43 -0.79 -30.53
N ARG A 300 12.21 -1.64 -31.22
CA ARG A 300 13.67 -1.69 -31.04
C ARG A 300 14.37 -0.35 -31.28
N ALA A 301 13.81 0.51 -32.14
CA ALA A 301 14.46 1.75 -32.58
C ALA A 301 13.68 3.03 -32.20
N LEU A 302 12.46 2.92 -31.66
CA LEU A 302 11.57 4.07 -31.44
C LEU A 302 10.74 3.87 -30.17
N THR A 303 10.71 4.88 -29.31
CA THR A 303 9.76 4.95 -28.19
C THR A 303 8.98 6.25 -28.31
N ILE A 304 7.65 6.14 -28.26
CA ILE A 304 6.73 7.28 -28.29
C ILE A 304 5.87 7.23 -27.03
N SER A 305 5.71 8.37 -26.37
CA SER A 305 4.72 8.55 -25.31
C SER A 305 4.26 10.00 -25.23
N PHE A 306 2.94 10.22 -25.23
CA PHE A 306 2.32 11.55 -25.19
C PHE A 306 0.99 11.51 -24.44
N ASP A 307 0.54 12.67 -23.95
CA ASP A 307 -0.76 12.77 -23.27
C ASP A 307 -1.90 12.61 -24.27
N SER A 308 -2.92 11.82 -23.92
CA SER A 308 -4.05 11.48 -24.80
C SER A 308 -4.89 12.68 -25.20
N GLU A 309 -4.83 13.78 -24.43
CA GLU A 309 -5.44 15.07 -24.78
C GLU A 309 -4.86 15.68 -26.05
N LEU A 310 -3.59 15.38 -26.39
CA LEU A 310 -2.95 15.89 -27.60
C LEU A 310 -3.49 15.23 -28.88
N LEU A 311 -4.23 14.12 -28.74
CA LEU A 311 -4.85 13.42 -29.86
C LEU A 311 -5.94 14.30 -30.49
N ALA A 312 -5.93 14.42 -31.81
CA ALA A 312 -6.77 15.32 -32.62
C ALA A 312 -6.44 16.82 -32.52
N GLU A 313 -5.49 17.22 -31.67
CA GLU A 313 -4.93 18.58 -31.63
C GLU A 313 -3.57 18.62 -32.33
N SER A 314 -2.50 18.51 -31.54
CA SER A 314 -1.10 18.54 -31.98
C SER A 314 -0.60 17.17 -32.45
N ILE A 315 -1.30 16.09 -32.10
CA ILE A 315 -1.01 14.72 -32.55
C ILE A 315 -2.22 14.16 -33.29
N VAL A 316 -2.05 13.85 -34.57
CA VAL A 316 -3.12 13.37 -35.44
C VAL A 316 -2.82 11.93 -35.86
N PHE A 317 -3.73 11.01 -35.54
CA PHE A 317 -3.66 9.63 -36.01
C PHE A 317 -4.57 9.46 -37.23
N ASN A 318 -4.02 8.91 -38.31
CA ASN A 318 -4.78 8.47 -39.47
C ASN A 318 -4.87 6.95 -39.44
N ALA A 319 -6.08 6.42 -39.26
CA ALA A 319 -6.33 4.99 -39.14
C ALA A 319 -6.14 4.26 -40.48
N ASP A 320 -6.45 4.89 -41.61
CA ASP A 320 -6.39 4.28 -42.94
C ASP A 320 -4.94 4.02 -43.37
N SER A 321 -4.05 4.97 -43.10
CA SER A 321 -2.62 4.86 -43.42
C SER A 321 -1.76 4.33 -42.27
N GLY A 322 -2.34 4.18 -41.06
CA GLY A 322 -1.59 3.81 -39.85
C GLY A 322 -0.53 4.84 -39.45
N THR A 323 -0.69 6.11 -39.84
CA THR A 323 0.31 7.16 -39.61
C THR A 323 -0.04 8.05 -38.43
N LEU A 324 0.97 8.41 -37.64
CA LEU A 324 0.87 9.40 -36.57
C LEU A 324 1.64 10.67 -36.98
N THR A 325 0.95 11.81 -37.06
CA THR A 325 1.53 13.12 -37.37
C THR A 325 1.66 13.94 -36.09
N ILE A 326 2.85 14.50 -35.83
CA ILE A 326 3.12 15.38 -34.69
C ILE A 326 3.36 16.79 -35.24
N LYS A 327 2.46 17.73 -34.96
CA LYS A 327 2.53 19.11 -35.47
C LYS A 327 3.45 20.00 -34.62
N ASP A 328 3.47 19.79 -33.31
CA ASP A 328 4.22 20.62 -32.35
C ASP A 328 5.36 19.81 -31.70
N LEU A 329 6.48 19.68 -32.41
CA LEU A 329 7.63 18.91 -31.92
C LEU A 329 8.28 19.58 -30.69
N PRO A 330 8.76 18.78 -29.70
CA PRO A 330 9.54 19.31 -28.58
C PRO A 330 10.75 20.12 -29.06
N LYS A 331 10.98 21.30 -28.47
CA LYS A 331 12.07 22.22 -28.89
C LYS A 331 13.44 21.55 -28.96
N SER A 332 13.71 20.60 -28.07
CA SER A 332 14.96 19.82 -28.06
C SER A 332 15.11 18.94 -29.30
N LEU A 333 14.06 18.23 -29.69
CA LEU A 333 14.03 17.39 -30.89
C LEU A 333 14.08 18.24 -32.16
N LEU A 334 13.31 19.34 -32.21
CA LEU A 334 13.32 20.26 -33.34
C LEU A 334 14.73 20.80 -33.62
N LYS A 335 15.47 21.20 -32.57
CA LYS A 335 16.87 21.66 -32.71
C LYS A 335 17.79 20.58 -33.28
N GLN A 336 17.65 19.33 -32.84
CA GLN A 336 18.46 18.22 -33.35
C GLN A 336 18.16 17.97 -34.84
N LEU A 337 16.89 17.94 -35.22
CA LEU A 337 16.48 17.74 -36.62
C LEU A 337 17.00 18.87 -37.52
N GLN A 338 16.88 20.12 -37.07
CA GLN A 338 17.38 21.29 -37.82
C GLN A 338 18.91 21.25 -37.98
N ALA A 339 19.65 20.82 -36.95
CA ALA A 339 21.11 20.70 -37.02
C ALA A 339 21.58 19.61 -37.99
N MET A 340 20.76 18.58 -38.23
CA MET A 340 21.04 17.52 -39.21
C MET A 340 20.61 17.88 -40.63
N SER A 341 19.86 18.98 -40.78
CA SER A 341 19.33 19.45 -42.08
C SER A 341 20.24 20.48 -42.76
N ASN A 342 21.33 20.89 -42.09
CA ASN A 342 22.38 21.78 -42.59
C ASN A 342 23.65 20.99 -42.89
#